data_AF-A0A661W0N7-F1
#
_entry.id   AF-A0A661W0N7-F1
#
_cell.length_a   1.000
_cell.length_b   1.000
_cell.length_c   1.000
_cell.angle_alpha   90.00
_cell.angle_beta   90.00
_cell.angle_gamma   90.00
#
_symmetry.space_group_name_H-M   'P 1'
#
loop_
_entity.id
_entity.type
_entity.pdbx_description
1 polymer ?
#
loop_
_entity_poly.entity_id
_entity_poly.type
_entity_poly.pdbx_seq_one_letter_code
_entity_poly.pdbx_strand_id
1 'polypeptide(L)'
;MADSLPRTLRLLLWLALLLAVGLAAQSVVVAHQTRTRGLTEGFPAPVAEADVPILGVNVALEQYDDEGLEAALTRIAEGGFVWVRQPFYWSQIEPQEGHFDWAVPDRILAALARHPQLRLVAVLDDSPPDPPADPDRFAAFARAFAVRYGAQVDYYQVWDEPNLA
;
A
#
# COMPACT_ATOMS: atom_id res chain seq x y z
N MET A 1 -17.88 -74.50 14.59
CA MET A 1 -17.47 -73.72 15.78
C MET A 1 -16.87 -72.42 15.28
N ALA A 2 -17.65 -71.33 15.31
CA ALA A 2 -17.13 -70.02 14.93
C ALA A 2 -16.45 -69.42 16.17
N ASP A 3 -15.13 -69.41 16.17
CA ASP A 3 -14.35 -68.88 17.28
C ASP A 3 -14.54 -67.35 17.32
N SER A 4 -15.26 -66.88 18.34
CA SER A 4 -15.59 -65.47 18.47
C SER A 4 -14.36 -64.70 18.91
N LEU A 5 -13.89 -63.76 18.07
CA LEU A 5 -12.74 -62.87 18.37
C LEU A 5 -12.78 -62.36 19.82
N PRO A 6 -11.64 -62.42 20.57
CA PRO A 6 -11.58 -61.98 21.95
C PRO A 6 -11.98 -60.51 22.09
N ARG A 7 -12.64 -60.18 23.20
CA ARG A 7 -13.25 -58.85 23.46
C ARG A 7 -12.23 -57.71 23.37
N THR A 8 -10.99 -57.97 23.76
CA THR A 8 -9.85 -57.05 23.66
C THR A 8 -9.47 -56.74 22.21
N LEU A 9 -9.42 -57.77 21.35
CA LEU A 9 -9.12 -57.61 19.93
C LEU A 9 -10.22 -56.82 19.21
N ARG A 10 -11.49 -57.06 19.54
CA ARG A 10 -12.61 -56.24 19.02
C ARG A 10 -12.46 -54.77 19.42
N LEU A 11 -12.09 -54.51 20.68
CA LEU A 11 -11.92 -53.16 21.19
C LEU A 11 -10.74 -52.43 20.52
N LEU A 12 -9.62 -53.14 20.30
CA LEU A 12 -8.49 -52.63 19.52
C LEU A 12 -8.86 -52.33 18.06
N LEU A 13 -9.65 -53.19 17.41
CA LEU A 13 -10.13 -52.96 16.05
C LEU A 13 -11.04 -51.72 15.97
N TRP A 14 -11.93 -51.51 16.95
CA TRP A 14 -12.75 -50.30 17.02
C TRP A 14 -11.93 -49.03 17.25
N LEU A 15 -10.92 -49.08 18.13
CA LEU A 15 -10.01 -47.96 18.36
C LEU A 15 -9.18 -47.62 17.11
N ALA A 16 -8.67 -48.63 16.41
CA ALA A 16 -7.95 -48.44 15.16
C ALA A 16 -8.84 -47.84 14.07
N LEU A 17 -10.09 -48.30 13.96
CA LEU A 17 -11.07 -47.74 13.04
C LEU A 17 -11.38 -46.27 13.36
N LEU A 18 -11.62 -45.95 14.64
CA LEU A 18 -11.85 -44.57 15.08
C LEU A 18 -10.65 -43.66 14.76
N LEU A 19 -9.43 -44.13 15.00
CA LEU A 19 -8.22 -43.39 14.66
C LEU A 19 -8.09 -43.16 13.14
N ALA A 20 -8.36 -44.18 12.32
CA ALA A 20 -8.30 -44.06 10.87
C ALA A 20 -9.33 -43.04 10.33
N VAL A 21 -10.55 -43.06 10.87
CA VAL A 21 -11.59 -42.07 10.54
C VAL A 21 -11.17 -40.66 10.96
N GLY A 22 -10.59 -40.52 12.16
CA GLY A 22 -10.08 -39.22 12.63
C GLY A 22 -8.97 -38.66 11.74
N LEU A 23 -8.01 -39.50 11.34
CA LEU A 23 -6.92 -39.11 10.43
C LEU A 23 -7.44 -38.75 9.02
N ALA A 24 -8.42 -39.48 8.51
CA ALA A 24 -9.05 -39.18 7.22
C ALA A 24 -9.84 -37.86 7.27
N ALA A 25 -10.59 -37.61 8.35
CA ALA A 25 -11.27 -36.34 8.53
C ALA A 25 -10.27 -35.17 8.61
N GLN A 26 -9.18 -35.35 9.36
CA GLN A 26 -8.12 -34.35 9.46
C GLN A 26 -7.44 -34.08 8.12
N SER A 27 -7.18 -35.11 7.31
CA SER A 27 -6.57 -34.91 5.99
C SER A 27 -7.48 -34.15 5.03
N VAL A 28 -8.81 -34.38 5.11
CA VAL A 28 -9.81 -33.60 4.36
C VAL A 28 -9.84 -32.15 4.81
N VAL A 29 -9.82 -31.88 6.12
CA VAL A 29 -9.81 -30.52 6.67
C VAL A 29 -8.54 -29.78 6.23
N VAL A 30 -7.36 -30.38 6.39
CA VAL A 30 -6.08 -29.78 5.99
C VAL A 30 -6.02 -29.54 4.48
N ALA A 31 -6.47 -30.51 3.67
CA ALA A 31 -6.53 -30.35 2.22
C ALA A 31 -7.50 -29.25 1.80
N HIS A 32 -8.65 -29.14 2.47
CA HIS A 32 -9.61 -28.08 2.23
C HIS A 32 -9.01 -26.71 2.56
N GLN A 33 -8.46 -26.53 3.77
CA GLN A 33 -7.78 -25.30 4.20
C GLN A 33 -6.64 -24.90 3.27
N THR A 34 -5.88 -25.87 2.76
CA THR A 34 -4.77 -25.59 1.82
C THR A 34 -5.28 -25.13 0.46
N ARG A 35 -6.35 -25.76 -0.06
CA ARG A 35 -6.94 -25.38 -1.36
C ARG A 35 -7.74 -24.09 -1.31
N THR A 36 -8.35 -23.76 -0.17
CA THR A 36 -9.14 -22.55 0.00
C THR A 36 -8.37 -21.39 0.61
N ARG A 37 -7.08 -21.59 0.93
CA ARG A 37 -6.22 -20.51 1.42
C ARG A 37 -6.16 -19.37 0.39
N GLY A 38 -6.56 -18.17 0.83
CA GLY A 38 -6.60 -16.98 -0.03
C GLY A 38 -7.89 -16.80 -0.83
N LEU A 39 -8.82 -17.77 -0.76
CA LEU A 39 -10.19 -17.56 -1.24
C LEU A 39 -10.99 -16.92 -0.11
N THR A 40 -11.33 -15.66 -0.26
CA THR A 40 -12.27 -14.97 0.64
C THR A 40 -13.68 -15.47 0.37
N GLU A 41 -14.43 -15.81 1.42
CA GLU A 41 -15.86 -16.09 1.27
C GLU A 41 -16.64 -14.79 1.07
N GLY A 42 -17.33 -14.68 -0.07
CA GLY A 42 -18.13 -13.52 -0.44
C GLY A 42 -17.49 -12.64 -1.52
N PHE A 43 -18.24 -11.62 -1.95
CA PHE A 43 -17.68 -10.58 -2.81
C PHE A 43 -16.68 -9.75 -2.02
N PRO A 44 -15.58 -9.27 -2.65
CA PRO A 44 -14.70 -8.31 -2.01
C PRO A 44 -15.53 -7.10 -1.56
N ALA A 45 -15.12 -6.49 -0.44
CA ALA A 45 -15.70 -5.21 -0.05
C ALA A 45 -15.60 -4.24 -1.24
N PRO A 46 -16.59 -3.35 -1.44
CA PRO A 46 -16.50 -2.29 -2.44
C PRO A 46 -15.14 -1.61 -2.31
N VAL A 47 -14.38 -1.58 -3.39
CA VAL A 47 -13.11 -0.88 -3.41
C VAL A 47 -13.44 0.60 -3.36
N ALA A 48 -12.95 1.28 -2.32
CA ALA A 48 -13.10 2.72 -2.20
C ALA A 48 -12.58 3.38 -3.50
N GLU A 49 -13.34 4.34 -4.02
CA GLU A 49 -12.95 5.12 -5.19
C GLU A 49 -12.83 4.33 -6.51
N ALA A 50 -13.46 3.16 -6.62
CA ALA A 50 -13.51 2.39 -7.87
C ALA A 50 -14.23 3.12 -9.04
N ASP A 51 -14.95 4.20 -8.74
CA ASP A 51 -15.62 5.09 -9.68
C ASP A 51 -14.73 6.27 -10.14
N VAL A 52 -13.57 6.47 -9.51
CA VAL A 52 -12.64 7.54 -9.87
C VAL A 52 -11.88 7.15 -11.14
N PRO A 53 -11.80 8.03 -12.16
CA PRO A 53 -11.03 7.77 -13.36
C PRO A 53 -9.58 7.34 -13.06
N ILE A 54 -9.16 6.24 -13.68
CA ILE A 54 -7.85 5.61 -13.43
C ILE A 54 -6.68 6.43 -14.00
N LEU A 55 -6.96 7.37 -14.91
CA LEU A 55 -5.91 8.11 -15.62
C LEU A 55 -5.11 8.99 -14.66
N GLY A 56 -3.82 8.67 -14.58
CA GLY A 56 -2.83 9.42 -13.82
C GLY A 56 -1.60 9.75 -14.63
N VAL A 57 -0.85 10.74 -14.17
CA VAL A 57 0.38 11.21 -14.81
C VAL A 57 1.47 11.45 -13.76
N ASN A 58 2.71 11.08 -14.11
CA ASN A 58 3.90 11.44 -13.33
C ASN A 58 4.31 12.87 -13.69
N VAL A 59 4.65 13.65 -12.68
CA VAL A 59 5.02 15.06 -12.83
C VAL A 59 6.28 15.38 -12.04
N ALA A 60 6.91 16.49 -12.41
CA ALA A 60 7.99 17.13 -11.67
C ALA A 60 7.64 18.62 -11.57
N LEU A 61 6.65 18.94 -10.74
CA LEU A 61 6.06 20.28 -10.61
C LEU A 61 7.02 21.28 -9.95
N GLU A 62 7.98 20.78 -9.17
CA GLU A 62 9.02 21.57 -8.50
C GLU A 62 9.90 22.35 -9.49
N GLN A 63 10.04 21.87 -10.72
CA GLN A 63 10.88 22.49 -11.74
C GLN A 63 10.29 23.78 -12.34
N TYR A 64 8.98 24.00 -12.19
CA TYR A 64 8.28 25.14 -12.79
C TYR A 64 8.21 26.31 -11.82
N ASP A 65 8.14 27.53 -12.35
CA ASP A 65 7.68 28.69 -11.60
C ASP A 65 6.14 28.67 -11.44
N ASP A 66 5.54 29.69 -10.85
CA ASP A 66 4.10 29.69 -10.54
C ASP A 66 3.21 29.70 -11.79
N GLU A 67 3.64 30.37 -12.86
CA GLU A 67 2.91 30.40 -14.12
C GLU A 67 3.01 29.04 -14.83
N GLY A 68 4.21 28.47 -14.90
CA GLY A 68 4.43 27.14 -15.48
C GLY A 68 3.70 26.04 -14.71
N LEU A 69 3.69 26.11 -13.38
CA LEU A 69 2.98 25.20 -12.50
C LEU A 69 1.48 25.20 -12.79
N GLU A 70 0.86 26.38 -12.86
CA GLU A 70 -0.56 26.49 -13.17
C GLU A 70 -0.90 26.04 -14.59
N ALA A 71 -0.06 26.39 -15.56
CA ALA A 71 -0.25 25.94 -16.94
C ALA A 71 -0.14 24.42 -17.06
N ALA A 72 0.78 23.78 -16.32
CA ALA A 72 0.93 22.33 -16.28
C ALA A 72 -0.32 21.65 -15.67
N LEU A 73 -0.76 22.10 -14.49
CA LEU A 73 -1.93 21.54 -13.81
C LEU A 73 -3.22 21.73 -14.62
N THR A 74 -3.41 22.92 -15.22
CA THR A 74 -4.55 23.19 -16.10
C THR A 74 -4.58 22.22 -17.28
N ARG A 75 -3.43 22.00 -17.94
CA ARG A 75 -3.32 21.07 -19.07
C ARG A 75 -3.63 19.62 -18.66
N ILE A 76 -3.16 19.20 -17.48
CA ILE A 76 -3.43 17.86 -16.95
C ILE A 76 -4.93 17.69 -16.73
N ALA A 77 -5.57 18.66 -16.08
CA ALA A 77 -7.01 18.63 -15.84
C ALA A 77 -7.84 18.65 -17.13
N GLU A 78 -7.52 19.53 -18.08
CA GLU A 78 -8.19 19.60 -19.39
C GLU A 78 -7.99 18.32 -20.22
N GLY A 79 -6.86 17.63 -20.02
CA GLY A 79 -6.58 16.32 -20.59
C GLY A 79 -7.42 15.18 -20.02
N GLY A 80 -8.23 15.43 -18.98
CA GLY A 80 -9.09 14.44 -18.34
C GLY A 80 -8.36 13.51 -17.36
N PHE A 81 -7.13 13.86 -16.98
CA PHE A 81 -6.41 13.15 -15.91
C PHE A 81 -6.94 13.57 -14.55
N VAL A 82 -6.93 12.62 -13.61
CA VAL A 82 -7.36 12.85 -12.23
C VAL A 82 -6.18 12.71 -11.29
N TRP A 83 -5.30 11.72 -11.51
CA TRP A 83 -4.20 11.45 -10.58
C TRP A 83 -2.91 12.14 -11.01
N VAL A 84 -2.25 12.79 -10.05
CA VAL A 84 -0.96 13.46 -10.23
C VAL A 84 0.03 12.83 -9.25
N ARG A 85 1.04 12.13 -9.78
CA ARG A 85 2.10 11.52 -8.98
C ARG A 85 3.32 12.45 -8.95
N GLN A 86 3.59 13.03 -7.79
CA GLN A 86 4.62 14.05 -7.58
C GLN A 86 5.64 13.58 -6.53
N PRO A 87 6.95 13.58 -6.85
CA PRO A 87 7.99 13.35 -5.86
C PRO A 87 8.24 14.56 -4.95
N PHE A 88 8.53 14.27 -3.69
CA PHE A 88 8.95 15.22 -2.66
C PHE A 88 10.24 14.70 -2.03
N TYR A 89 11.35 15.37 -2.36
CA TYR A 89 12.68 14.91 -2.00
C TYR A 89 13.06 15.32 -0.57
N TRP A 90 13.33 14.33 0.27
CA TRP A 90 13.64 14.53 1.67
C TRP A 90 14.86 15.44 1.88
N SER A 91 15.98 15.19 1.19
CA SER A 91 17.19 16.02 1.34
C SER A 91 17.01 17.49 0.95
N GLN A 92 16.03 17.80 0.10
CA GLN A 92 15.70 19.18 -0.28
C GLN A 92 14.77 19.84 0.74
N ILE A 93 13.84 19.08 1.30
CA ILE A 93 12.84 19.57 2.25
C ILE A 93 13.42 19.63 3.67
N GLU A 94 14.35 18.75 4.04
CA GLU A 94 15.05 18.75 5.33
C GLU A 94 16.58 18.66 5.09
N PRO A 95 17.23 19.74 4.60
CA PRO A 95 18.67 19.72 4.33
C PRO A 95 19.52 19.51 5.58
N GLN A 96 18.98 19.87 6.75
CA GLN A 96 19.58 19.64 8.06
C GLN A 96 18.50 19.10 8.99
N GLU A 97 18.86 18.16 9.85
CA GLU A 97 17.93 17.53 10.79
C GLU A 97 17.14 18.57 11.59
N GLY A 98 15.81 18.42 11.58
CA GLY A 98 14.86 19.31 12.24
C GLY A 98 14.68 20.68 11.57
N HIS A 99 15.41 21.00 10.50
CA HIS A 99 15.33 22.25 9.76
C HIS A 99 14.68 22.02 8.40
N PHE A 100 13.37 22.25 8.37
CA PHE A 100 12.57 22.04 7.18
C PHE A 100 12.43 23.31 6.33
N ASP A 101 12.64 23.19 5.03
CA ASP A 101 12.23 24.14 4.01
C ASP A 101 10.97 23.63 3.29
N TRP A 102 9.82 24.22 3.65
CA TRP A 102 8.52 23.87 3.09
C TRP A 102 8.14 24.70 1.86
N ALA A 103 9.00 25.59 1.37
CA ALA A 103 8.63 26.55 0.32
C ALA A 103 8.12 25.86 -0.97
N VAL A 104 8.84 24.83 -1.44
CA VAL A 104 8.45 24.10 -2.66
C VAL A 104 7.18 23.27 -2.45
N PRO A 105 7.07 22.43 -1.41
CA PRO A 105 5.82 21.71 -1.16
C PRO A 105 4.62 22.63 -0.94
N ASP A 106 4.76 23.71 -0.16
CA ASP A 106 3.67 24.67 0.08
C ASP A 106 3.14 25.26 -1.24
N ARG A 107 4.05 25.62 -2.16
CA ARG A 107 3.71 26.16 -3.47
C ARG A 107 2.98 25.15 -4.34
N ILE A 108 3.45 23.91 -4.39
CA ILE A 108 2.82 22.83 -5.15
C ILE A 108 1.43 22.51 -4.60
N LEU A 109 1.28 22.38 -3.27
CA LEU A 109 0.00 22.06 -2.64
C LEU A 109 -1.00 23.21 -2.80
N ALA A 110 -0.57 24.47 -2.68
CA ALA A 110 -1.41 25.63 -2.93
C ALA A 110 -1.89 25.71 -4.39
N ALA A 111 -1.05 25.32 -5.34
CA ALA A 111 -1.43 25.22 -6.75
C ALA A 111 -2.45 24.10 -6.97
N LEU A 112 -2.19 22.89 -6.47
CA LEU A 112 -3.11 21.75 -6.56
C LEU A 112 -4.48 22.03 -5.92
N ALA A 113 -4.53 22.78 -4.82
CA ALA A 113 -5.78 23.17 -4.16
C ALA A 113 -6.72 23.99 -5.06
N ARG A 114 -6.20 24.63 -6.12
CA ARG A 114 -7.01 25.35 -7.12
C ARG A 114 -7.62 24.42 -8.17
N HIS A 115 -7.22 23.16 -8.22
CA HIS A 115 -7.68 22.13 -9.15
C HIS A 115 -8.30 20.96 -8.38
N PRO A 116 -9.49 21.13 -7.77
CA PRO A 116 -10.10 20.12 -6.88
C PRO A 116 -10.45 18.78 -7.56
N GLN A 117 -10.43 18.73 -8.89
CA GLN A 117 -10.58 17.53 -9.69
C GLN A 117 -9.30 16.66 -9.72
N LEU A 118 -8.15 17.24 -9.42
CA LEU A 118 -6.87 16.53 -9.38
C LEU A 118 -6.63 15.96 -7.98
N ARG A 119 -6.08 14.75 -7.94
CA ARG A 119 -5.76 14.00 -6.73
C ARG A 119 -4.26 13.74 -6.69
N LEU A 120 -3.62 14.13 -5.60
CA LEU A 120 -2.19 14.00 -5.41
C LEU A 120 -1.85 12.60 -4.86
N VAL A 121 -0.90 11.93 -5.51
CA VAL A 121 -0.09 10.87 -4.88
C VAL A 121 1.25 11.51 -4.53
N ALA A 122 1.46 11.77 -3.24
CA ALA A 122 2.71 12.34 -2.74
C ALA A 122 3.74 11.22 -2.58
N VAL A 123 4.75 11.22 -3.43
CA VAL A 123 5.86 10.26 -3.36
C VAL A 123 6.93 10.86 -2.47
N LEU A 124 7.07 10.31 -1.28
CA LEU A 124 8.13 10.72 -0.36
C LEU A 124 9.36 9.89 -0.70
N ASP A 125 10.42 10.54 -1.16
CA ASP A 125 11.60 9.87 -1.71
C ASP A 125 12.86 10.75 -1.51
N ASP A 126 13.99 10.34 -2.08
CA ASP A 126 15.19 11.19 -2.16
C ASP A 126 15.85 11.12 -3.55
N SER A 127 16.70 12.11 -3.86
CA SER A 127 17.45 12.15 -5.12
C SER A 127 18.88 12.64 -4.88
N PRO A 128 19.91 11.76 -4.96
CA PRO A 128 19.83 10.34 -5.36
C PRO A 128 19.03 9.48 -4.36
N PRO A 129 18.42 8.35 -4.79
CA PRO A 129 17.59 7.49 -3.95
C PRO A 129 18.45 6.57 -3.07
N ASP A 130 19.37 7.16 -2.30
CA ASP A 130 20.19 6.42 -1.34
C ASP A 130 19.38 6.22 -0.06
N PRO A 131 19.01 4.98 0.31
CA PRO A 131 18.20 4.75 1.50
C PRO A 131 18.98 5.17 2.75
N PRO A 132 18.33 5.85 3.72
CA PRO A 132 19.01 6.27 4.93
C PRO A 132 19.50 5.07 5.74
N ALA A 133 20.67 5.23 6.36
CA ALA A 133 21.20 4.25 7.29
C ALA A 133 20.27 3.98 8.48
N ASP A 134 19.49 5.00 8.88
CA ASP A 134 18.47 4.90 9.91
C ASP A 134 17.08 5.21 9.33
N PRO A 135 16.21 4.19 9.15
CA PRO A 135 14.87 4.39 8.61
C PRO A 135 13.96 5.23 9.51
N ASP A 136 14.25 5.33 10.82
CA ASP A 136 13.45 6.14 11.74
C ASP A 136 13.56 7.65 11.42
N ARG A 137 14.68 8.08 10.83
CA ARG A 137 14.85 9.47 10.38
C ARG A 137 13.91 9.81 9.22
N PHE A 138 13.82 8.92 8.23
CA PHE A 138 12.87 9.09 7.14
C PHE A 138 11.42 8.98 7.60
N ALA A 139 11.15 8.08 8.56
CA ALA A 139 9.82 8.01 9.18
C ALA A 139 9.46 9.32 9.91
N ALA A 140 10.42 9.98 10.56
CA ALA A 140 10.20 11.28 11.18
C ALA A 140 9.88 12.38 10.15
N PHE A 141 10.60 12.42 9.02
CA PHE A 141 10.28 13.29 7.89
C PHE A 141 8.88 13.01 7.33
N ALA A 142 8.58 11.75 7.03
CA ALA A 142 7.28 11.35 6.48
C ALA A 142 6.13 11.72 7.43
N ARG A 143 6.35 11.57 8.75
CA ARG A 143 5.42 12.05 9.77
C ARG A 143 5.27 13.56 9.75
N ALA A 144 6.36 14.33 9.67
CA ALA A 144 6.31 15.78 9.62
C ALA A 144 5.53 16.27 8.38
N PHE A 145 5.79 15.67 7.23
CA PHE A 145 5.07 15.93 5.99
C PHE A 145 3.57 15.62 6.14
N ALA A 146 3.22 14.43 6.64
CA ALA A 146 1.83 14.02 6.82
C ALA A 146 1.07 14.88 7.85
N VAL A 147 1.72 15.28 8.95
CA VAL A 147 1.13 16.20 9.93
C VAL A 147 0.84 17.57 9.31
N ARG A 148 1.73 18.05 8.42
CA ARG A 148 1.57 19.36 7.77
C ARG A 148 0.50 19.34 6.68
N TYR A 149 0.48 18.30 5.84
CA TYR A 149 -0.34 18.27 4.62
C TYR A 149 -1.49 17.28 4.64
N GLY A 150 -1.73 16.55 5.74
CA GLY A 150 -2.75 15.51 5.82
C GLY A 150 -4.20 15.98 5.65
N ALA A 151 -4.46 17.29 5.62
CA ALA A 151 -5.77 17.84 5.23
C ALA A 151 -5.94 18.00 3.70
N GLN A 152 -4.85 17.93 2.94
CA GLN A 152 -4.80 18.12 1.48
C GLN A 152 -4.32 16.86 0.74
N VAL A 153 -3.71 15.91 1.45
CA VAL A 153 -3.08 14.73 0.86
C VAL A 153 -3.63 13.48 1.53
N ASP A 154 -4.30 12.66 0.73
CA ASP A 154 -4.86 11.38 1.16
C ASP A 154 -3.94 10.19 0.81
N TYR A 155 -3.10 10.34 -0.22
CA TYR A 155 -2.31 9.24 -0.78
C TYR A 155 -0.81 9.51 -0.70
N TYR A 156 -0.11 8.62 0.00
CA TYR A 156 1.33 8.67 0.20
C TYR A 156 1.98 7.42 -0.38
N GLN A 157 3.00 7.61 -1.23
CA GLN A 157 3.93 6.55 -1.58
C GLN A 157 5.20 6.73 -0.74
N VAL A 158 5.63 5.65 -0.09
CA VAL A 158 6.84 5.63 0.75
C VAL A 158 7.96 5.03 -0.08
N TRP A 159 8.96 5.87 -0.41
CA TRP A 159 10.11 5.55 -1.25
C TRP A 159 9.77 5.27 -2.72
N ASP A 160 10.78 5.22 -3.59
CA ASP A 160 10.66 4.77 -4.98
C ASP A 160 11.74 3.75 -5.37
N GLU A 161 11.36 2.79 -6.21
CA GLU A 161 12.25 1.76 -6.81
C GLU A 161 13.36 1.19 -5.88
N PRO A 162 13.05 0.70 -4.66
CA PRO A 162 14.06 0.32 -3.66
C PRO A 162 14.97 -0.84 -4.09
N ASN A 163 14.61 -1.58 -5.14
CA ASN A 163 15.39 -2.67 -5.70
C ASN A 163 16.54 -2.22 -6.62
N LEU A 164 16.71 -0.92 -6.87
CA LEU A 164 17.78 -0.35 -7.70
C LEU A 164 18.85 0.39 -6.89
N ALA A 165 18.72 0.44 -5.56
CA ALA A 165 19.71 0.99 -4.64
C ALA A 165 20.93 0.07 -4.46
#